data_AF-A0A9E4TTR4-F1
#
_entry.id   AF-A0A9E4TTR4-F1
#
_cell.length_a   1.000
_cell.length_b   1.000
_cell.length_c   1.000
_cell.angle_alpha   90.00
_cell.angle_beta   90.00
_cell.angle_gamma   90.00
#
_symmetry.space_group_name_H-M   'P 1'
#
loop_
_entity.id
_entity.type
_entity.pdbx_description
1 polymer ?
#
loop_
_entity_poly.entity_id
_entity_poly.type
_entity_poly.pdbx_seq_one_letter_code
_entity_poly.pdbx_strand_id
1 'polypeptide(L)'
;MNATFWQEEQDEEQFVVPDNVVDLIFRIKCPSLPVDHAWSLSDAIHRELPWFPLEPQAGLHLIYGADSGNGWVRPSDGGETLYLSRRTPLILRLPKERLDEATKLSGKTLDIDGFAMEIGNSHTRFLAMTTTLYCRYLACETGQSEDEFVQSAVESLQSLNLRFKKVLCGKGTLFTTPQAPLLTRSLMVAGLSLDDAVTLQEYGIGPHRIRGFGLFVPHKTV
;
A
#
# COMPACT_ATOMS: atom_id res chain seq x y z
N MET A 1 54.91 -25.42 -11.57
CA MET A 1 54.28 -24.67 -10.46
C MET A 1 52.99 -24.09 -11.01
N ASN A 2 51.84 -24.67 -10.67
CA ASN A 2 50.54 -24.08 -11.02
C ASN A 2 50.13 -23.16 -9.88
N ALA A 3 50.21 -21.86 -10.11
CA ALA A 3 49.63 -20.87 -9.21
C ALA A 3 48.12 -20.85 -9.48
N THR A 4 47.36 -21.50 -8.62
CA THR A 4 45.90 -21.34 -8.59
C THR A 4 45.60 -19.99 -7.95
N PHE A 5 45.16 -19.03 -8.76
CA PHE A 5 44.60 -17.77 -8.28
C PHE A 5 43.16 -18.06 -7.84
N TRP A 6 42.95 -18.28 -6.55
CA TRP A 6 41.64 -18.22 -5.92
C TRP A 6 41.41 -16.77 -5.48
N GLN A 7 40.51 -16.06 -6.17
CA GLN A 7 39.87 -14.89 -5.57
C GLN A 7 38.71 -15.43 -4.74
N GLU A 8 38.78 -15.26 -3.41
CA GLU A 8 37.61 -15.39 -2.57
C GLU A 8 36.57 -14.40 -3.10
N GLU A 9 35.37 -14.90 -3.41
CA GLU A 9 34.21 -14.05 -3.69
C GLU A 9 34.09 -13.09 -2.50
N GLN A 10 34.31 -11.80 -2.75
CA GLN A 10 34.07 -10.75 -1.75
C GLN A 10 32.67 -10.99 -1.20
N ASP A 11 32.55 -11.09 0.13
CA ASP A 11 31.28 -11.12 0.85
C ASP A 11 30.32 -10.13 0.16
N GLU A 12 29.33 -10.65 -0.56
CA GLU A 12 28.30 -9.82 -1.19
C GLU A 12 27.71 -8.96 -0.08
N GLU A 13 27.83 -7.64 -0.17
CA GLU A 13 27.23 -6.72 0.80
C GLU A 13 25.76 -7.10 0.97
N GLN A 14 25.42 -7.71 2.12
CA GLN A 14 24.06 -8.13 2.40
C GLN A 14 23.19 -6.88 2.51
N PHE A 15 22.30 -6.69 1.55
CA PHE A 15 21.36 -5.57 1.56
C PHE A 15 20.55 -5.58 2.86
N VAL A 16 20.53 -4.44 3.56
CA VAL A 16 19.74 -4.22 4.77
C VAL A 16 18.63 -3.24 4.45
N VAL A 17 17.38 -3.62 4.73
CA VAL A 17 16.23 -2.72 4.56
C VAL A 17 16.37 -1.55 5.54
N PRO A 18 16.39 -0.30 5.07
CA PRO A 18 16.38 0.89 5.91
C PRO A 18 15.19 0.91 6.88
N ASP A 19 15.39 1.54 8.05
CA ASP A 19 14.37 1.66 9.10
C ASP A 19 13.68 3.03 9.12
N ASN A 20 14.02 3.92 8.19
CA ASN A 20 13.47 5.27 8.01
C ASN A 20 11.98 5.27 7.70
N VAL A 21 11.46 4.30 6.95
CA VAL A 21 10.02 4.13 6.66
C VAL A 21 9.60 2.72 7.02
N VAL A 22 8.49 2.62 7.76
CA VAL A 22 7.99 1.33 8.26
C VAL A 22 6.48 1.21 8.05
N ASP A 23 5.99 -0.03 8.04
CA ASP A 23 4.57 -0.31 8.20
C ASP A 23 4.25 -0.39 9.71
N LEU A 24 3.40 0.51 10.21
CA LEU A 24 2.81 0.46 11.54
C LEU A 24 1.48 -0.29 11.47
N ILE A 25 1.41 -1.44 12.13
CA ILE A 25 0.32 -2.42 12.02
C ILE A 25 -0.47 -2.43 13.33
N PHE A 26 -1.72 -1.98 13.28
CA PHE A 26 -2.65 -1.99 14.40
C PHE A 26 -3.55 -3.22 14.35
N ARG A 27 -3.78 -3.83 15.52
CA ARG A 27 -4.94 -4.70 15.69
C ARG A 27 -6.21 -3.84 15.63
N ILE A 28 -7.26 -4.35 15.01
CA ILE A 28 -8.56 -3.68 15.02
C ILE A 28 -9.66 -4.65 15.46
N LYS A 29 -10.70 -4.10 16.09
CA LYS A 29 -11.97 -4.78 16.29
C LYS A 29 -13.02 -4.02 15.51
N CYS A 30 -13.32 -4.55 14.34
CA CYS A 30 -14.28 -4.00 13.39
C CYS A 30 -14.89 -5.19 12.62
N PRO A 31 -16.17 -5.52 12.85
CA PRO A 31 -16.79 -6.68 12.19
C PRO A 31 -17.00 -6.46 10.69
N SER A 32 -17.21 -5.20 10.29
CA SER A 32 -17.51 -4.83 8.92
C SER A 32 -17.24 -3.34 8.65
N LEU A 33 -17.09 -3.01 7.37
CA LEU A 33 -16.90 -1.67 6.83
C LEU A 33 -17.67 -1.55 5.51
N PRO A 34 -17.86 -0.33 4.96
CA PRO A 34 -18.20 -0.17 3.55
C PRO A 34 -17.13 -0.76 2.62
N VAL A 35 -17.53 -1.26 1.45
CA VAL A 35 -16.59 -1.73 0.41
C VAL A 35 -15.65 -0.61 -0.01
N ASP A 36 -16.18 0.59 -0.27
CA ASP A 36 -15.42 1.79 -0.67
C ASP A 36 -15.16 2.73 0.52
N HIS A 37 -14.54 2.21 1.58
CA HIS A 37 -14.22 2.96 2.80
C HIS A 37 -13.00 3.89 2.67
N ALA A 38 -12.41 4.05 1.48
CA ALA A 38 -11.14 4.76 1.31
C ALA A 38 -11.17 6.22 1.79
N TRP A 39 -12.27 6.94 1.51
CA TRP A 39 -12.43 8.32 1.94
C TRP A 39 -12.71 8.42 3.43
N SER A 40 -13.73 7.73 3.92
CA SER A 40 -14.14 7.80 5.33
C SER A 40 -13.07 7.28 6.28
N LEU A 41 -12.34 6.22 5.93
CA LEU A 41 -11.21 5.72 6.71
C LEU A 41 -10.07 6.73 6.79
N SER A 42 -9.68 7.31 5.65
CA SER A 42 -8.62 8.32 5.61
C SER A 42 -9.01 9.59 6.37
N ASP A 43 -10.26 10.04 6.24
CA ASP A 43 -10.76 11.21 6.95
C ASP A 43 -10.82 10.97 8.47
N ALA A 44 -11.23 9.77 8.92
CA ALA A 44 -11.21 9.40 10.32
C ALA A 44 -9.77 9.35 10.90
N ILE A 45 -8.81 8.83 10.14
CA ILE A 45 -7.39 8.86 10.52
C ILE A 45 -6.87 10.30 10.58
N HIS A 46 -7.21 11.13 9.60
CA HIS A 46 -6.77 12.53 9.55
C HIS A 46 -7.27 13.35 10.75
N ARG A 47 -8.50 13.13 11.22
CA ARG A 47 -9.01 13.78 12.44
C ARG A 47 -8.15 13.50 13.66
N GLU A 48 -7.61 12.29 13.75
CA GLU A 48 -6.77 11.87 14.88
C GLU A 48 -5.28 12.16 14.68
N LEU A 49 -4.82 12.22 13.42
CA LEU A 49 -3.46 12.49 12.98
C LEU A 49 -3.44 13.60 11.92
N PRO A 50 -3.55 14.89 12.31
CA PRO A 50 -3.60 16.02 11.38
C PRO A 50 -2.40 16.12 10.42
N TRP A 51 -1.24 15.60 10.82
CA TRP A 51 -0.02 15.59 10.01
C TRP A 51 -0.03 14.54 8.90
N PHE A 52 -0.87 13.51 8.99
CA PHE A 52 -0.88 12.37 8.06
C PHE A 52 -1.01 12.77 6.58
N PRO A 53 -1.92 13.68 6.17
CA PRO A 53 -1.99 14.17 4.79
C PRO A 53 -0.81 15.04 4.34
N LEU A 54 -0.02 15.57 5.27
CA LEU A 54 1.10 16.48 4.97
C LEU A 54 2.43 15.73 4.84
N GLU A 55 2.48 14.48 5.28
CA GLU A 55 3.69 13.66 5.30
C GLU A 55 3.82 12.86 3.98
N PRO A 56 4.78 13.17 3.09
CA PRO A 56 4.83 12.58 1.75
C PRO A 56 5.01 11.05 1.74
N GLN A 57 5.71 10.51 2.73
CA GLN A 57 5.94 9.07 2.89
C GLN A 57 4.83 8.38 3.71
N ALA A 58 3.81 9.12 4.15
CA ALA A 58 2.66 8.58 4.88
C ALA A 58 1.55 8.06 3.94
N GLY A 59 0.99 6.91 4.28
CA GLY A 59 0.08 6.19 3.38
C GLY A 59 -0.72 5.14 4.11
N LEU A 60 -1.95 4.97 3.64
CA LEU A 60 -2.93 4.08 4.24
C LEU A 60 -3.02 2.81 3.40
N HIS A 61 -2.76 1.63 3.95
CA HIS A 61 -3.17 0.42 3.24
C HIS A 61 -4.66 0.20 3.46
N LEU A 62 -5.46 0.18 2.38
CA LEU A 62 -6.87 -0.15 2.49
C LEU A 62 -7.07 -1.56 3.05
N ILE A 63 -8.20 -1.74 3.71
CA ILE A 63 -8.52 -2.98 4.39
C ILE A 63 -9.25 -3.91 3.42
N TYR A 64 -8.73 -5.12 3.28
CA TYR A 64 -9.29 -6.12 2.37
C TYR A 64 -9.84 -7.32 3.14
N GLY A 65 -11.03 -7.76 2.74
CA GLY A 65 -11.55 -9.09 3.06
C GLY A 65 -11.10 -10.12 2.01
N ALA A 66 -11.64 -11.34 2.11
CA ALA A 66 -11.52 -12.30 1.02
C ALA A 66 -12.21 -11.74 -0.25
N ASP A 67 -11.72 -12.06 -1.45
CA ASP A 67 -12.43 -11.71 -2.69
C ASP A 67 -13.62 -12.67 -2.94
N SER A 68 -13.46 -13.94 -2.53
CA SER A 68 -14.53 -14.93 -2.45
C SER A 68 -14.13 -16.08 -1.51
N GLY A 69 -15.10 -16.86 -1.03
CA GLY A 69 -14.85 -18.05 -0.22
C GLY A 69 -16.12 -18.62 0.40
N ASN A 70 -16.25 -19.95 0.49
CA ASN A 70 -17.40 -20.65 1.09
C ASN A 70 -18.77 -20.19 0.56
N GLY A 71 -18.87 -19.92 -0.75
CA GLY A 71 -20.11 -19.44 -1.38
C GLY A 71 -20.39 -17.95 -1.19
N TRP A 72 -19.54 -17.22 -0.46
CA TRP A 72 -19.58 -15.77 -0.37
C TRP A 72 -18.71 -15.14 -1.47
N VAL A 73 -19.22 -14.10 -2.10
CA VAL A 73 -18.51 -13.30 -3.11
C VAL A 73 -18.51 -11.87 -2.59
N ARG A 74 -17.35 -11.20 -2.70
CA ARG A 74 -17.24 -9.81 -2.27
C ARG A 74 -18.20 -8.94 -3.09
N PRO A 75 -19.04 -8.12 -2.43
CA PRO A 75 -19.84 -7.13 -3.13
C PRO A 75 -18.97 -6.15 -3.92
N SER A 76 -19.45 -5.78 -5.10
CA SER A 76 -18.79 -4.83 -5.98
C SER A 76 -19.31 -3.40 -5.83
N ASP A 77 -20.49 -3.21 -5.23
CA ASP A 77 -21.03 -1.88 -4.94
C ASP A 77 -20.33 -1.28 -3.71
N GLY A 78 -19.88 -0.04 -3.83
CA GLY A 78 -19.11 0.67 -2.81
C GLY A 78 -19.85 0.87 -1.49
N GLY A 79 -21.18 0.99 -1.54
CA GLY A 79 -22.03 1.16 -0.35
C GLY A 79 -22.36 -0.15 0.37
N GLU A 80 -22.06 -1.30 -0.25
CA GLU A 80 -22.28 -2.59 0.39
C GLU A 80 -21.26 -2.88 1.50
N THR A 81 -21.58 -3.87 2.33
CA THR A 81 -20.82 -4.17 3.54
C THR A 81 -19.74 -5.24 3.28
N LEU A 82 -18.49 -4.88 3.53
CA LEU A 82 -17.35 -5.77 3.61
C LEU A 82 -17.23 -6.34 5.02
N TYR A 83 -17.31 -7.67 5.15
CA TYR A 83 -17.08 -8.36 6.43
C TYR A 83 -15.61 -8.71 6.63
N LEU A 84 -15.10 -8.42 7.83
CA LEU A 84 -13.69 -8.63 8.14
C LEU A 84 -13.44 -9.87 8.99
N SER A 85 -12.29 -10.49 8.75
CA SER A 85 -11.78 -11.51 9.67
C SER A 85 -11.27 -10.85 10.95
N ARG A 86 -11.29 -11.58 12.08
CA ARG A 86 -10.70 -11.11 13.34
C ARG A 86 -9.18 -10.83 13.28
N ARG A 87 -8.51 -11.24 12.21
CA ARG A 87 -7.06 -11.09 12.01
C ARG A 87 -6.70 -9.92 11.08
N THR A 88 -7.69 -9.28 10.47
CA THR A 88 -7.47 -8.17 9.54
C THR A 88 -6.94 -6.96 10.32
N PRO A 89 -5.74 -6.44 9.99
CA PRO A 89 -5.20 -5.26 10.66
C PRO A 89 -5.50 -3.96 9.91
N LEU A 90 -5.34 -2.82 10.60
CA LEU A 90 -5.12 -1.52 9.96
C LEU A 90 -3.61 -1.31 9.81
N ILE A 91 -3.15 -0.86 8.64
CA ILE A 91 -1.73 -0.63 8.37
C ILE A 91 -1.52 0.78 7.83
N LEU A 92 -0.63 1.53 8.48
CA LEU A 92 -0.15 2.83 8.01
C LEU A 92 1.33 2.69 7.66
N ARG A 93 1.73 3.07 6.45
CA ARG A 93 3.13 3.23 6.09
C ARG A 93 3.54 4.67 6.38
N LEU A 94 4.62 4.88 7.12
CA LEU A 94 5.04 6.23 7.56
C LEU A 94 6.53 6.28 7.94
N PRO A 95 7.13 7.47 7.98
CA PRO A 95 8.47 7.67 8.51
C PRO A 95 8.56 7.30 9.99
N LYS A 96 9.70 6.73 10.40
CA LYS A 96 9.97 6.32 11.78
C LYS A 96 9.77 7.45 12.79
N GLU A 97 10.08 8.68 12.38
CA GLU A 97 9.94 9.89 13.18
C GLU A 97 8.48 10.18 13.58
N ARG A 98 7.51 9.65 12.84
CA ARG A 98 6.08 9.81 13.12
C ARG A 98 5.48 8.71 13.99
N LEU A 99 6.27 7.71 14.40
CA LEU A 99 5.76 6.55 15.15
C LEU A 99 5.12 6.94 16.48
N ASP A 100 5.77 7.81 17.26
CA ASP A 100 5.27 8.25 18.56
C ASP A 100 3.93 9.02 18.43
N GLU A 101 3.76 9.74 17.33
CA GLU A 101 2.50 10.43 17.04
C GLU A 101 1.43 9.45 16.55
N ALA A 102 1.77 8.54 15.63
CA ALA A 102 0.85 7.58 15.03
C ALA A 102 0.35 6.54 16.05
N THR A 103 1.19 6.10 16.98
CA THR A 103 0.84 5.13 18.03
C THR A 103 -0.24 5.65 18.98
N LYS A 104 -0.49 6.96 19.03
CA LYS A 104 -1.61 7.56 19.77
C LYS A 104 -2.99 7.15 19.23
N LEU A 105 -3.05 6.51 18.05
CA LEU A 105 -4.28 5.87 17.57
C LEU A 105 -4.69 4.67 18.44
N SER A 106 -3.75 3.98 19.10
CA SER A 106 -4.08 2.84 19.96
C SER A 106 -5.00 3.26 21.10
N GLY A 107 -6.08 2.49 21.28
CA GLY A 107 -7.13 2.75 22.26
C GLY A 107 -8.26 3.67 21.77
N LYS A 108 -8.14 4.27 20.57
CA LYS A 108 -9.22 5.08 19.98
C LYS A 108 -10.25 4.22 19.26
N THR A 109 -11.44 4.78 19.09
CA THR A 109 -12.49 4.22 18.24
C THR A 109 -12.77 5.19 17.11
N LEU A 110 -12.58 4.73 15.88
CA LEU A 110 -12.86 5.52 14.67
C LEU A 110 -14.27 5.21 14.16
N ASP A 111 -14.98 6.24 13.70
CA ASP A 111 -16.25 6.09 13.00
C ASP A 111 -16.01 6.16 11.48
N ILE A 112 -16.30 5.06 10.79
CA ILE A 112 -16.10 4.90 9.34
C ILE A 112 -17.48 4.78 8.68
N ASP A 113 -18.10 5.89 8.31
CA ASP A 113 -19.47 5.94 7.76
C ASP A 113 -20.50 5.19 8.63
N GLY A 114 -20.46 5.38 9.95
CA GLY A 114 -21.34 4.71 10.91
C GLY A 114 -20.84 3.34 11.38
N PHE A 115 -19.70 2.85 10.87
CA PHE A 115 -19.07 1.62 11.34
C PHE A 115 -17.97 1.93 12.37
N ALA A 116 -18.19 1.49 13.60
CA ALA A 116 -17.21 1.64 14.67
C ALA A 116 -16.02 0.68 14.49
N MET A 117 -14.81 1.24 14.52
CA MET A 117 -13.54 0.52 14.46
C MET A 117 -12.72 0.84 15.72
N GLU A 118 -12.64 -0.11 16.65
CA GLU A 118 -11.76 0.01 17.81
C GLU A 118 -10.31 -0.31 17.40
N ILE A 119 -9.38 0.60 17.67
CA ILE A 119 -7.95 0.46 17.38
C ILE A 119 -7.23 -0.09 18.60
N GLY A 120 -6.57 -1.23 18.46
CA GLY A 120 -5.79 -1.88 19.51
C GLY A 120 -4.30 -1.55 19.47
N ASN A 121 -3.50 -2.42 20.09
CA ASN A 121 -2.04 -2.31 20.09
C ASN A 121 -1.46 -2.40 18.68
N SER A 122 -0.32 -1.71 18.49
CA SER A 122 0.44 -1.72 17.26
C SER A 122 1.81 -2.38 17.39
N HIS A 123 2.37 -2.75 16.25
CA HIS A 123 3.78 -3.13 16.10
C HIS A 123 4.28 -2.66 14.74
N THR A 124 5.59 -2.49 14.61
CA THR A 124 6.22 -2.09 13.36
C THR A 124 6.67 -3.30 12.55
N ARG A 125 6.76 -3.13 11.24
CA ARG A 125 7.36 -4.08 10.31
C ARG A 125 8.16 -3.31 9.27
N PHE A 126 9.35 -3.80 8.97
CA PHE A 126 10.16 -3.30 7.86
C PHE A 126 9.46 -3.47 6.51
N LEU A 127 9.85 -2.65 5.54
CA LEU A 127 9.45 -2.84 4.16
C LEU A 127 10.00 -4.17 3.63
N ALA A 128 9.33 -4.73 2.61
CA ALA A 128 9.65 -6.06 2.14
C ALA A 128 10.92 -6.04 1.27
N MET A 129 11.83 -6.99 1.52
CA MET A 129 12.96 -7.28 0.64
C MET A 129 12.48 -8.14 -0.52
N THR A 130 12.12 -7.52 -1.64
CA THR A 130 11.60 -8.18 -2.85
C THR A 130 12.03 -7.42 -4.09
N THR A 131 12.10 -8.09 -5.24
CA THR A 131 12.35 -7.46 -6.54
C THR A 131 11.08 -7.28 -7.37
N THR A 132 9.93 -7.68 -6.81
CA THR A 132 8.62 -7.64 -7.48
C THR A 132 7.57 -7.07 -6.54
N LEU A 133 6.93 -6.00 -7.00
CA LEU A 133 5.94 -5.23 -6.27
C LEU A 133 4.63 -5.16 -7.03
N TYR A 134 3.56 -5.03 -6.27
CA TYR A 134 2.20 -4.92 -6.76
C TYR A 134 1.50 -3.75 -6.10
N CYS A 135 0.93 -2.86 -6.92
CA CYS A 135 -0.02 -1.84 -6.50
C CYS A 135 -1.42 -2.32 -6.87
N ARG A 136 -2.31 -2.41 -5.88
CA ARG A 136 -3.68 -2.89 -6.12
C ARG A 136 -4.53 -1.84 -6.84
N TYR A 137 -4.36 -0.57 -6.49
CA TYR A 137 -5.16 0.52 -7.03
C TYR A 137 -4.26 1.72 -7.29
N LEU A 138 -3.97 1.96 -8.56
CA LEU A 138 -3.38 3.20 -9.05
C LEU A 138 -4.47 4.00 -9.75
N ALA A 139 -4.65 5.26 -9.36
CA ALA A 139 -5.64 6.15 -9.96
C ALA A 139 -5.37 6.34 -11.45
N CYS A 140 -6.42 6.27 -12.25
CA CYS A 140 -6.40 6.55 -13.68
C CYS A 140 -7.02 7.93 -13.95
N GLU A 141 -6.53 8.60 -14.98
CA GLU A 141 -7.17 9.81 -15.47
C GLU A 141 -8.46 9.47 -16.24
N THR A 142 -9.41 10.40 -16.26
CA THR A 142 -10.70 10.21 -16.94
C THR A 142 -10.49 10.06 -18.44
N GLY A 143 -10.97 8.94 -19.00
CA GLY A 143 -10.85 8.66 -20.44
C GLY A 143 -9.49 8.11 -20.87
N GLN A 144 -8.56 7.89 -19.94
CA GLN A 144 -7.25 7.33 -20.21
C GLN A 144 -7.37 5.87 -20.71
N SER A 145 -6.71 5.59 -21.84
CA SER A 145 -6.55 4.23 -22.36
C SER A 145 -5.58 3.41 -21.51
N GLU A 146 -5.55 2.09 -21.72
CA GLU A 146 -4.62 1.22 -20.99
C GLU A 146 -3.14 1.52 -21.32
N ASP A 147 -2.84 1.80 -22.59
CA ASP A 147 -1.48 2.14 -23.04
C ASP A 147 -1.01 3.47 -22.43
N GLU A 148 -1.88 4.50 -22.43
CA GLU A 148 -1.59 5.78 -21.77
C GLU A 148 -1.41 5.62 -20.26
N PHE A 149 -2.19 4.74 -19.63
CA PHE A 149 -2.03 4.42 -18.21
C PHE A 149 -0.66 3.80 -17.93
N VAL A 150 -0.26 2.77 -18.68
CA VAL A 150 1.05 2.13 -18.52
C VAL A 150 2.17 3.14 -18.75
N GLN A 151 2.05 3.97 -19.78
CA GLN A 151 3.05 5.00 -20.09
C GLN A 151 3.21 6.00 -18.94
N SER A 152 2.10 6.53 -18.40
CA SER A 152 2.15 7.46 -17.26
C SER A 152 2.72 6.82 -15.97
N ALA A 153 2.46 5.53 -15.76
CA ALA A 153 3.02 4.78 -14.65
C ALA A 153 4.54 4.59 -14.82
N VAL A 154 5.00 4.26 -16.02
CA VAL A 154 6.43 4.14 -16.36
C VAL A 154 7.14 5.47 -16.15
N GLU A 155 6.57 6.59 -16.61
CA GLU A 155 7.12 7.93 -16.39
C GLU A 155 7.22 8.27 -14.90
N SER A 156 6.20 7.93 -14.12
CA SER A 156 6.22 8.12 -12.66
C SER A 156 7.33 7.31 -11.99
N LEU A 157 7.51 6.04 -12.37
CA LEU A 157 8.60 5.19 -11.86
C LEU A 157 9.98 5.74 -12.25
N GLN A 158 10.13 6.25 -13.48
CA GLN A 158 11.37 6.88 -13.95
C GLN A 158 11.67 8.19 -13.23
N SER A 159 10.64 8.97 -12.85
CA SER A 159 10.82 10.20 -12.08
C SER A 159 11.39 9.97 -10.68
N LEU A 160 11.20 8.75 -10.14
CA LEU A 160 11.83 8.26 -8.92
C LEU A 160 13.22 7.65 -9.15
N ASN A 161 13.74 7.71 -10.38
CA ASN A 161 15.01 7.13 -10.82
C ASN A 161 15.11 5.59 -10.66
N LEU A 162 13.97 4.90 -10.71
CA LEU A 162 13.91 3.46 -10.50
C LEU A 162 14.33 2.67 -11.73
N ARG A 163 15.07 1.58 -11.53
CA ARG A 163 15.41 0.61 -12.59
C ARG A 163 14.55 -0.63 -12.46
N PHE A 164 13.82 -0.97 -13.52
CA PHE A 164 12.93 -2.13 -13.56
C PHE A 164 12.97 -2.81 -14.92
N LYS A 165 12.56 -4.08 -14.97
CA LYS A 165 12.56 -4.88 -16.22
C LYS A 165 11.18 -4.99 -16.85
N LYS A 166 10.12 -5.01 -16.04
CA LYS A 166 8.74 -5.25 -16.50
C LYS A 166 7.75 -4.44 -15.70
N VAL A 167 6.77 -3.88 -16.40
CA VAL A 167 5.57 -3.25 -15.84
C VAL A 167 4.37 -3.93 -16.50
N LEU A 168 3.43 -4.43 -15.70
CA LEU A 168 2.21 -5.06 -16.20
C LEU A 168 0.99 -4.35 -15.60
N CYS A 169 0.12 -3.87 -16.48
CA CYS A 169 -1.22 -3.42 -16.11
C CYS A 169 -2.09 -4.64 -15.79
N GLY A 170 -2.93 -4.51 -14.77
CA GLY A 170 -3.88 -5.54 -14.37
C GLY A 170 -5.32 -5.03 -14.36
N LYS A 171 -6.13 -5.69 -13.51
CA LYS A 171 -7.56 -5.43 -13.37
C LYS A 171 -7.86 -3.95 -13.08
N GLY A 172 -8.86 -3.41 -13.77
CA GLY A 172 -9.49 -2.12 -13.46
C GLY A 172 -10.58 -2.23 -12.38
N THR A 173 -10.71 -1.22 -11.53
CA THR A 173 -11.76 -1.13 -10.51
C THR A 173 -12.26 0.31 -10.41
N LEU A 174 -13.57 0.50 -10.29
CA LEU A 174 -14.19 1.80 -10.09
C LEU A 174 -14.47 1.98 -8.60
N PHE A 175 -14.02 3.09 -8.02
CA PHE A 175 -14.31 3.49 -6.66
C PHE A 175 -15.36 4.59 -6.62
N THR A 176 -16.31 4.47 -5.71
CA THR A 176 -17.23 5.54 -5.35
C THR A 176 -16.49 6.55 -4.48
N THR A 177 -16.54 7.83 -4.85
CA THR A 177 -15.91 8.92 -4.10
C THR A 177 -16.89 10.06 -3.91
N PRO A 178 -16.67 10.96 -2.92
CA PRO A 178 -17.55 12.11 -2.70
C PRO A 178 -17.62 13.09 -3.87
N GLN A 179 -16.60 13.14 -4.74
CA GLN A 179 -16.53 14.09 -5.85
C GLN A 179 -17.01 13.47 -7.17
N ALA A 180 -16.34 12.42 -7.61
CA ALA A 180 -16.62 11.71 -8.86
C ALA A 180 -16.08 10.28 -8.78
N PRO A 181 -16.67 9.30 -9.48
CA PRO A 181 -16.12 7.94 -9.52
C PRO A 181 -14.65 7.95 -9.94
N LEU A 182 -13.80 7.25 -9.17
CA LEU A 182 -12.37 7.14 -9.45
C LEU A 182 -12.08 5.81 -10.11
N LEU A 183 -11.70 5.84 -11.38
CA LEU A 183 -11.19 4.66 -12.07
C LEU A 183 -9.78 4.36 -11.56
N THR A 184 -9.51 3.09 -11.29
CA THR A 184 -8.19 2.61 -10.88
C THR A 184 -7.80 1.38 -11.68
N ARG A 185 -6.50 1.11 -11.73
CA ARG A 185 -5.93 -0.13 -12.26
C ARG A 185 -4.87 -0.67 -11.32
N SER A 186 -4.76 -1.99 -11.28
CA SER A 186 -3.62 -2.62 -10.62
C SER A 186 -2.37 -2.56 -11.51
N LEU A 187 -1.20 -2.51 -10.88
CA LEU A 187 0.09 -2.44 -11.56
C LEU A 187 1.07 -3.38 -10.88
N MET A 188 1.77 -4.22 -11.65
CA MET A 188 2.90 -5.00 -11.18
C MET A 188 4.19 -4.43 -11.76
N VAL A 189 5.21 -4.27 -10.92
CA VAL A 189 6.57 -3.87 -11.33
C VAL A 189 7.53 -4.96 -10.90
N ALA A 190 8.33 -5.47 -11.84
CA ALA A 190 9.23 -6.60 -11.60
C ALA A 190 10.64 -6.35 -12.14
N GLY A 191 11.60 -7.04 -11.52
CA GLY A 191 13.03 -6.93 -11.86
C GLY A 191 13.65 -5.63 -11.35
N LEU A 192 13.18 -5.15 -10.19
CA LEU A 192 13.78 -4.05 -9.44
C LEU A 192 15.04 -4.55 -8.71
N SER A 193 16.01 -3.66 -8.46
CA SER A 193 16.98 -3.89 -7.39
C SER A 193 16.29 -3.82 -6.02
N LEU A 194 16.94 -4.30 -4.95
CA LEU A 194 16.36 -4.24 -3.61
C LEU A 194 16.21 -2.78 -3.14
N ASP A 195 17.17 -1.91 -3.43
CA ASP A 195 17.09 -0.46 -3.18
C ASP A 195 15.92 0.20 -3.93
N ASP A 196 15.78 -0.09 -5.23
CA ASP A 196 14.69 0.46 -6.04
C ASP A 196 13.32 -0.02 -5.55
N ALA A 197 13.23 -1.28 -5.10
CA ALA A 197 12.00 -1.82 -4.53
C ALA A 197 11.66 -1.23 -3.15
N VAL A 198 12.65 -0.95 -2.31
CA VAL A 198 12.42 -0.20 -1.06
C VAL A 198 11.94 1.21 -1.40
N THR A 199 12.64 1.93 -2.28
CA THR A 199 12.25 3.28 -2.72
C THR A 199 10.81 3.31 -3.25
N LEU A 200 10.43 2.36 -4.10
CA LEU A 200 9.05 2.30 -4.60
C LEU A 200 8.02 2.02 -3.48
N GLN A 201 8.37 1.23 -2.47
CA GLN A 201 7.51 1.03 -1.29
C GLN A 201 7.40 2.31 -0.46
N GLU A 202 8.49 3.05 -0.26
CA GLU A 202 8.51 4.29 0.51
C GLU A 202 7.65 5.38 -0.11
N TYR A 203 7.75 5.61 -1.42
CA TYR A 203 7.08 6.74 -2.07
C TYR A 203 5.79 6.35 -2.76
N GLY A 204 5.70 5.14 -3.33
CA GLY A 204 4.61 4.80 -4.24
C GLY A 204 4.61 5.67 -5.50
N ILE A 205 3.51 5.63 -6.28
CA ILE A 205 3.31 6.54 -7.41
C ILE A 205 1.84 6.98 -7.50
N GLY A 206 1.60 8.11 -8.16
CA GLY A 206 0.25 8.64 -8.37
C GLY A 206 -0.37 9.29 -7.13
N PRO A 207 -1.60 9.82 -7.27
CA PRO A 207 -2.25 10.58 -6.21
C PRO A 207 -2.90 9.67 -5.14
N HIS A 208 -3.39 10.32 -4.08
CA HIS A 208 -4.25 9.70 -3.06
C HIS A 208 -3.61 8.59 -2.21
N ARG A 209 -2.30 8.67 -1.98
CA ARG A 209 -1.55 7.73 -1.11
C ARG A 209 -2.13 7.59 0.29
N ILE A 210 -2.55 8.70 0.90
CA ILE A 210 -3.19 8.70 2.22
C ILE A 210 -4.61 8.10 2.23
N ARG A 211 -5.18 7.83 1.05
CA ARG A 211 -6.46 7.12 0.85
C ARG A 211 -6.26 5.71 0.29
N GLY A 212 -5.02 5.26 0.21
CA GLY A 212 -4.65 3.89 -0.15
C GLY A 212 -4.54 3.56 -1.62
N PHE A 213 -4.32 4.58 -2.44
CA PHE A 213 -3.97 4.44 -3.85
C PHE A 213 -2.47 4.62 -4.04
N GLY A 214 -1.88 3.96 -5.03
CA GLY A 214 -0.46 4.14 -5.36
C GLY A 214 0.53 3.47 -4.40
N LEU A 215 0.05 2.71 -3.40
CA LEU A 215 0.93 1.94 -2.49
C LEU A 215 1.32 0.60 -3.10
N PHE A 216 2.61 0.30 -3.03
CA PHE A 216 3.18 -0.97 -3.46
C PHE A 216 3.42 -1.91 -2.29
N VAL A 217 3.04 -3.16 -2.49
CA VAL A 217 3.25 -4.26 -1.55
C VAL A 217 3.99 -5.41 -2.25
N PRO A 218 4.71 -6.28 -1.52
CA PRO A 218 5.34 -7.45 -2.11
C PRO A 218 4.29 -8.30 -2.83
N HIS A 219 4.55 -8.61 -4.10
CA HIS A 219 3.72 -9.55 -4.83
C HIS A 219 3.95 -10.94 -4.25
N LYS A 220 2.91 -11.53 -3.67
CA LYS A 220 2.93 -12.95 -3.30
C LYS A 220 2.66 -13.75 -4.56
N THR A 221 3.68 -14.44 -5.06
CA THR A 221 3.46 -15.53 -6.02
C THR A 221 2.57 -16.56 -5.32
N VAL A 222 1.38 -16.79 -5.87
CA VAL A 222 0.46 -17.84 -5.42
C VAL A 222 1.07 -19.20 -5.74
#